data_AF-X6MU70-F1
#
_entry.id   AF-X6MU70-F1
#
_cell.length_a   1.000
_cell.length_b   1.000
_cell.length_c   1.000
_cell.angle_alpha   90.00
_cell.angle_beta   90.00
_cell.angle_gamma   90.00
#
_symmetry.space_group_name_H-M   'P 1'
#
loop_
_entity.id
_entity.type
_entity.pdbx_description
1 polymer ?
#
loop_
_entity_poly.entity_id
_entity_poly.type
_entity_poly.pdbx_seq_one_letter_code
_entity_poly.pdbx_strand_id
1 'polypeptide(L)'
;MRKMIGVGYMRKLAPAEYLEGIIRDRLLNYDRLRRAVVPKDASSTSVSPVWCTEFKDSGDDLDIKKDLISIHHVKDNKEVHALIDEIGNTYIDIDKPQWKFHLIYNEAAIKNNNNNNNNNSHDNNNDEHKSEDIEYCALLWRVSHGISDGLRLVHIVEELFTDEKGEPAKAPDIGKLKSKDKNK
;
A
#
# COMPACT_ATOMS: atom_id res chain seq x y z
N MET A 1 -11.77 -17.20 -0.55
CA MET A 1 -11.27 -16.78 -1.88
C MET A 1 -9.75 -16.75 -1.84
N ARG A 2 -9.02 -17.26 -2.85
CA ARG A 2 -7.54 -17.21 -2.85
C ARG A 2 -7.08 -15.77 -3.01
N LYS A 3 -6.08 -15.35 -2.25
CA LYS A 3 -5.50 -14.00 -2.28
C LYS A 3 -4.03 -14.06 -2.62
N MET A 4 -3.57 -13.03 -3.31
CA MET A 4 -2.17 -12.78 -3.56
C MET A 4 -1.73 -11.62 -2.70
N ILE A 5 -0.49 -11.73 -2.24
CA ILE A 5 0.11 -10.78 -1.33
C ILE A 5 1.46 -10.44 -1.92
N GLY A 6 1.77 -9.14 -1.97
CA GLY A 6 3.14 -8.71 -2.15
C GLY A 6 3.54 -7.71 -1.08
N VAL A 7 4.84 -7.68 -0.82
CA VAL A 7 5.46 -6.87 0.22
C VAL A 7 6.62 -6.11 -0.40
N GLY A 8 6.66 -4.81 -0.19
CA GLY A 8 7.78 -3.94 -0.54
C GLY A 8 8.35 -3.32 0.73
N TYR A 9 9.63 -3.56 0.99
CA TYR A 9 10.34 -2.91 2.09
C TYR A 9 10.99 -1.61 1.60
N MET A 10 10.78 -0.54 2.36
CA MET A 10 11.22 0.81 1.99
C MET A 10 11.88 1.47 3.19
N ARG A 11 13.01 2.17 2.97
CA ARG A 11 13.66 2.96 4.03
C ARG A 11 12.78 4.10 4.54
N LYS A 12 11.85 4.57 3.70
CA LYS A 12 10.88 5.60 4.02
C LYS A 12 9.61 5.33 3.24
N LEU A 13 8.49 5.23 3.95
CA LEU A 13 7.19 5.04 3.33
C LEU A 13 6.63 6.37 2.86
N ALA A 14 5.92 6.36 1.74
CA ALA A 14 5.13 7.50 1.31
C ALA A 14 3.95 7.73 2.28
N PRO A 15 3.54 8.98 2.52
CA PRO A 15 2.32 9.28 3.28
C PRO A 15 1.08 8.65 2.63
N ALA A 16 0.04 8.40 3.41
CA ALA A 16 -1.20 7.82 2.91
C ALA A 16 -1.86 8.70 1.83
N GLU A 17 -1.71 10.02 1.92
CA GLU A 17 -2.18 10.99 0.93
C GLU A 17 -1.55 10.78 -0.45
N TYR A 18 -0.27 10.42 -0.48
CA TYR A 18 0.44 10.14 -1.74
C TYR A 18 -0.11 8.86 -2.38
N LEU A 19 -0.31 7.81 -1.57
CA LEU A 19 -0.89 6.56 -2.05
C LEU A 19 -2.36 6.74 -2.49
N GLU A 20 -3.14 7.57 -1.80
CA GLU A 20 -4.50 7.91 -2.22
C GLU A 20 -4.52 8.52 -3.61
N GLY A 21 -3.64 9.48 -3.91
CA GLY A 21 -3.53 10.08 -5.23
C GLY A 21 -3.25 9.03 -6.31
N ILE A 22 -2.28 8.13 -6.09
CA ILE A 22 -1.99 7.04 -7.03
C ILE A 22 -3.19 6.11 -7.22
N ILE A 23 -3.88 5.76 -6.13
CA ILE A 23 -5.06 4.91 -6.21
C ILE A 23 -6.13 5.56 -7.08
N ARG A 24 -6.42 6.84 -6.82
CA ARG A 24 -7.47 7.59 -7.50
C ARG A 24 -7.13 7.81 -8.98
N ASP A 25 -5.93 8.31 -9.24
CA ASP A 25 -5.55 8.80 -10.56
C ASP A 25 -5.08 7.69 -11.50
N ARG A 26 -4.73 6.51 -10.99
CA ARG A 26 -4.18 5.41 -11.79
C ARG A 26 -4.90 4.09 -11.56
N LEU A 27 -4.91 3.59 -10.33
CA LEU A 27 -5.38 2.22 -10.09
C LEU A 27 -6.89 2.08 -10.33
N LEU A 28 -7.68 3.06 -9.89
CA LEU A 28 -9.12 3.08 -10.16
C LEU A 28 -9.45 3.34 -11.63
N ASN A 29 -8.50 3.68 -12.51
CA ASN A 29 -8.77 3.70 -13.96
C ASN A 29 -8.92 2.30 -14.55
N TYR A 30 -8.40 1.25 -13.90
CA TYR A 30 -8.61 -0.11 -14.37
C TYR A 30 -9.98 -0.62 -13.93
N ASP A 31 -10.85 -0.93 -14.90
CA ASP A 31 -12.20 -1.46 -14.65
C ASP A 31 -12.24 -2.62 -13.65
N ARG A 32 -11.24 -3.51 -13.69
CA ARG A 32 -11.14 -4.64 -12.74
C ARG A 32 -10.91 -4.21 -11.30
N LEU A 33 -10.17 -3.13 -11.07
CA LEU A 33 -9.87 -2.62 -9.72
C LEU A 33 -11.05 -1.82 -9.14
N ARG A 34 -12.00 -1.40 -9.97
CA ARG A 34 -13.27 -0.80 -9.53
C ARG A 34 -14.35 -1.84 -9.19
N ARG A 35 -14.05 -3.14 -9.17
CA ARG A 35 -15.07 -4.20 -9.03
C ARG A 35 -15.06 -4.91 -7.67
N ALA A 36 -16.24 -5.15 -7.11
CA ALA A 36 -16.48 -6.11 -6.03
C ALA A 36 -17.09 -7.41 -6.57
N VAL A 37 -16.97 -8.47 -5.77
CA VAL A 37 -17.73 -9.70 -5.98
C VAL A 37 -19.07 -9.51 -5.27
N VAL A 38 -20.18 -9.59 -6.00
CA VAL A 38 -21.50 -9.60 -5.36
C VAL A 38 -21.72 -10.99 -4.76
N PRO A 39 -21.95 -11.12 -3.45
CA PRO A 39 -22.33 -12.39 -2.87
C PRO A 39 -23.64 -12.85 -3.51
N LYS A 40 -23.78 -14.16 -3.70
CA LYS A 40 -25.04 -14.79 -4.08
C LYS A 40 -26.14 -14.30 -3.12
N ASP A 41 -27.17 -13.64 -3.65
CA ASP A 41 -28.41 -13.44 -2.88
C ASP A 41 -28.85 -14.81 -2.37
N ALA A 42 -29.05 -14.95 -1.06
CA ALA A 42 -29.32 -16.24 -0.41
C ALA A 42 -30.56 -16.97 -0.99
N SER A 43 -31.36 -16.29 -1.81
CA SER A 43 -32.56 -16.78 -2.49
C SER A 43 -32.36 -17.30 -3.91
N SER A 44 -31.24 -17.01 -4.61
CA SER A 44 -31.09 -17.38 -6.03
C SER A 44 -30.14 -18.57 -6.21
N THR A 45 -30.67 -19.73 -6.59
CA THR A 45 -29.91 -21.00 -6.68
C THR A 45 -29.09 -21.17 -7.97
N SER A 46 -29.13 -20.21 -8.92
CA SER A 46 -28.69 -20.47 -10.30
C SER A 46 -27.63 -19.54 -10.88
N VAL A 47 -27.16 -18.50 -10.18
CA VAL A 47 -26.19 -17.55 -10.75
C VAL A 47 -24.82 -17.74 -10.11
N SER A 48 -23.79 -18.01 -10.92
CA SER A 48 -22.39 -18.01 -10.50
C SER A 48 -22.00 -16.62 -9.98
N PRO A 49 -21.05 -16.47 -9.04
CA PRO A 49 -20.60 -15.15 -8.59
C PRO A 49 -20.12 -14.33 -9.79
N VAL A 50 -20.75 -13.17 -10.01
CA VAL A 50 -20.44 -12.27 -11.13
C VAL A 50 -19.84 -10.98 -10.61
N TRP A 51 -18.89 -10.43 -11.37
CA TRP A 51 -18.39 -9.07 -11.18
C TRP A 51 -19.49 -8.06 -11.55
N CYS A 52 -20.20 -7.52 -10.57
CA CYS A 52 -21.42 -6.72 -10.86
C CYS A 52 -21.41 -5.28 -10.31
N THR A 53 -20.53 -4.93 -9.36
CA THR A 53 -20.53 -3.58 -8.77
C THR A 53 -19.35 -2.78 -9.30
N GLU A 54 -19.62 -1.66 -9.96
CA GLU A 54 -18.60 -0.66 -10.30
C GLU A 54 -18.63 0.42 -9.20
N PHE A 55 -17.55 0.53 -8.43
CA PHE A 55 -17.42 1.60 -7.45
C PHE A 55 -17.08 2.90 -8.18
N LYS A 56 -17.88 3.93 -7.94
CA LYS A 56 -17.56 5.30 -8.35
C LYS A 56 -16.86 6.03 -7.22
N ASP A 57 -15.94 6.90 -7.60
CA ASP A 57 -15.21 7.76 -6.69
C ASP A 57 -16.04 9.01 -6.32
N SER A 58 -17.24 8.78 -5.78
CA SER A 58 -18.20 9.83 -5.37
C SER A 58 -18.16 10.10 -3.87
N GLY A 59 -17.32 9.42 -3.09
CA GLY A 59 -17.28 9.47 -1.63
C GLY A 59 -18.44 8.73 -0.94
N ASP A 60 -19.59 8.60 -1.62
CA ASP A 60 -20.76 7.86 -1.13
C ASP A 60 -20.61 6.33 -1.28
N ASP A 61 -19.91 5.86 -2.32
CA ASP A 61 -19.75 4.41 -2.60
C ASP A 61 -18.41 3.82 -2.09
N LEU A 62 -17.35 4.63 -2.07
CA LEU A 62 -15.98 4.20 -1.74
C LEU A 62 -15.19 5.34 -1.08
N ASP A 63 -14.73 5.12 0.14
CA ASP A 63 -13.78 6.01 0.82
C ASP A 63 -12.38 5.39 0.70
N ILE A 64 -11.55 5.91 -0.21
CA ILE A 64 -10.22 5.32 -0.51
C ILE A 64 -9.37 5.19 0.76
N LYS A 65 -9.36 6.22 1.63
CA LYS A 65 -8.53 6.22 2.84
C LYS A 65 -9.00 5.19 3.85
N LYS A 66 -10.32 4.99 4.00
CA LYS A 66 -10.87 4.04 4.99
C LYS A 66 -10.93 2.62 4.45
N ASP A 67 -11.36 2.46 3.21
CA ASP A 67 -11.68 1.16 2.63
C ASP A 67 -10.42 0.47 2.06
N LEU A 68 -9.56 1.23 1.36
CA LEU A 68 -8.47 0.68 0.55
C LEU A 68 -7.07 0.89 1.14
N ILE A 69 -6.94 1.73 2.16
CA ILE A 69 -5.69 1.96 2.86
C ILE A 69 -5.87 1.60 4.35
N SER A 70 -4.90 0.92 4.92
CA SER A 70 -4.80 0.74 6.37
C SER A 70 -3.42 1.10 6.85
N ILE A 71 -3.36 1.90 7.91
CA ILE A 71 -2.13 2.38 8.50
C ILE A 71 -1.88 1.61 9.79
N HIS A 72 -0.67 1.08 9.92
CA HIS A 72 -0.22 0.30 11.07
C HIS A 72 1.07 0.88 11.59
N HIS A 73 1.22 0.90 12.91
CA HIS A 73 2.44 1.28 13.60
C HIS A 73 2.91 0.09 14.41
N VAL A 74 4.17 -0.31 14.20
CA VAL A 74 4.80 -1.44 14.87
C VAL A 74 6.16 -1.04 15.39
N LYS A 75 6.62 -1.70 16.44
CA LYS A 75 7.82 -1.27 17.17
C LYS A 75 9.11 -1.62 16.45
N ASP A 76 9.16 -2.81 15.84
CA ASP A 76 10.38 -3.40 15.29
C ASP A 76 10.10 -4.33 14.09
N ASN A 77 11.17 -4.84 13.47
CA ASN A 77 11.08 -5.76 12.33
C ASN A 77 10.33 -7.07 12.66
N LYS A 78 10.40 -7.56 13.90
CA LYS A 78 9.72 -8.80 14.30
C LYS A 78 8.21 -8.60 14.28
N GLU A 79 7.74 -7.47 14.80
CA GLU A 79 6.32 -7.10 14.73
C GLU A 79 5.86 -6.82 13.29
N VAL A 80 6.71 -6.26 12.41
CA VAL A 80 6.41 -6.13 10.97
C VAL A 80 6.08 -7.50 10.36
N HIS A 81 6.94 -8.50 10.56
CA HIS A 81 6.73 -9.83 10.00
C HIS A 81 5.49 -10.53 10.58
N ALA A 82 5.30 -10.45 11.90
CA ALA A 82 4.12 -11.02 12.55
C ALA A 82 2.81 -10.40 12.01
N LEU A 83 2.79 -9.09 11.79
CA LEU A 83 1.65 -8.39 11.23
C LEU A 83 1.40 -8.76 9.75
N ILE A 84 2.46 -8.91 8.95
CA ILE A 84 2.34 -9.39 7.57
C ILE A 84 1.71 -10.78 7.53
N ASP A 85 2.12 -11.69 8.42
CA ASP A 85 1.55 -13.04 8.52
C ASP A 85 0.08 -13.01 8.94
N GLU A 86 -0.27 -12.17 9.93
CA GLU A 86 -1.65 -12.01 10.39
C GLU A 86 -2.55 -11.48 9.26
N ILE A 87 -2.18 -10.36 8.66
CA ILE A 87 -2.89 -9.77 7.52
C ILE A 87 -2.92 -10.78 6.35
N GLY A 88 -1.84 -11.54 6.18
CA GLY A 88 -1.71 -12.59 5.20
C GLY A 88 -2.66 -13.77 5.43
N ASN A 89 -3.36 -13.84 6.56
CA ASN A 89 -4.34 -14.88 6.89
C ASN A 89 -5.79 -14.36 7.04
N THR A 90 -6.04 -13.05 7.03
CA THR A 90 -7.41 -12.49 7.10
C THR A 90 -8.12 -12.33 5.75
N TYR A 91 -9.44 -12.41 5.72
CA TYR A 91 -10.21 -12.23 4.48
C TYR A 91 -10.21 -10.77 4.00
N ILE A 92 -10.45 -10.56 2.69
CA ILE A 92 -10.78 -9.25 2.14
C ILE A 92 -12.31 -9.13 2.18
N ASP A 93 -12.82 -7.96 2.57
CA ASP A 93 -14.25 -7.70 2.65
C ASP A 93 -14.92 -7.88 1.28
N ILE A 94 -15.95 -8.71 1.22
CA ILE A 94 -16.58 -9.10 -0.05
C ILE A 94 -17.33 -7.95 -0.73
N ASP A 95 -17.89 -7.04 0.07
CA ASP A 95 -18.73 -5.92 -0.38
C ASP A 95 -17.92 -4.68 -0.78
N LYS A 96 -16.58 -4.79 -0.81
CA LYS A 96 -15.64 -3.73 -1.18
C LYS A 96 -14.77 -4.18 -2.35
N PRO A 97 -14.00 -3.27 -3.00
CA PRO A 97 -13.01 -3.70 -3.98
C PRO A 97 -12.12 -4.79 -3.39
N GLN A 98 -11.89 -5.85 -4.17
CA GLN A 98 -11.23 -7.06 -3.67
C GLN A 98 -9.71 -6.92 -3.57
N TRP A 99 -9.23 -5.77 -3.10
CA TRP A 99 -7.83 -5.45 -2.89
C TRP A 99 -7.67 -4.34 -1.85
N LYS A 100 -6.49 -4.28 -1.20
CA LYS A 100 -6.20 -3.33 -0.12
C LYS A 100 -4.71 -3.13 0.08
N PHE A 101 -4.32 -1.90 0.43
CA PHE A 101 -2.97 -1.56 0.86
C PHE A 101 -2.88 -1.43 2.37
N HIS A 102 -1.75 -1.89 2.91
CA HIS A 102 -1.39 -1.77 4.31
C HIS A 102 -0.03 -1.06 4.39
N LEU A 103 -0.04 0.14 4.95
CA LEU A 103 1.14 0.95 5.24
C LEU A 103 1.61 0.60 6.65
N ILE A 104 2.77 -0.03 6.77
CA ILE A 104 3.33 -0.49 8.05
C ILE A 104 4.54 0.37 8.39
N TYR A 105 4.36 1.26 9.36
CA TYR A 105 5.40 2.13 9.90
C TYR A 105 6.15 1.42 11.01
N ASN A 106 7.43 1.14 10.78
CA ASN A 106 8.32 0.60 11.79
C ASN A 106 8.97 1.75 12.58
N GLU A 107 8.62 1.87 13.86
CA GLU A 107 9.11 2.97 14.70
C GLU A 107 10.61 2.94 14.93
N ALA A 108 11.23 1.76 15.04
CA ALA A 108 12.68 1.64 15.15
C ALA A 108 13.36 2.21 13.89
N ALA A 109 12.87 1.80 12.70
CA ALA A 109 13.40 2.26 11.42
C ALA A 109 13.35 3.79 11.28
N ILE A 110 12.23 4.38 11.70
CA ILE A 110 12.00 5.83 11.63
C ILE A 110 12.94 6.58 12.59
N LYS A 111 13.13 6.08 13.81
CA LYS A 111 14.04 6.70 14.81
C LYS A 111 15.49 6.68 14.31
N ASN A 112 15.94 5.56 13.77
CA ASN A 112 17.31 5.43 13.25
C ASN A 112 17.55 6.31 12.02
N ASN A 113 16.58 6.41 11.11
CA ASN A 113 16.69 7.29 9.95
C ASN A 113 16.75 8.79 10.34
N ASN A 114 16.01 9.20 11.37
CA ASN A 114 16.07 10.57 11.89
C ASN A 114 17.43 10.88 12.55
N ASN A 115 18.00 9.92 13.29
CA ASN A 115 19.31 10.09 13.92
C ASN A 115 20.44 10.21 12.88
N ASN A 116 20.41 9.40 11.82
CA ASN A 116 21.41 9.47 10.75
C ASN A 116 21.35 10.78 9.95
N ASN A 117 20.16 11.35 9.74
CA ASN A 117 20.03 12.65 9.06
C ASN A 117 20.57 13.83 9.89
N ASN A 118 20.56 13.74 11.22
CA ASN A 118 21.08 14.79 12.10
C ASN A 118 22.61 14.73 12.27
N ASN A 119 23.24 13.60 11.95
CA ASN A 119 24.68 13.38 12.15
C ASN A 119 25.53 13.64 10.89
N ASN A 120 24.94 14.06 9.75
CA ASN A 120 25.67 14.36 8.51
C ASN A 120 26.43 15.70 8.52
N SER A 121 27.02 16.07 9.67
CA SER A 121 27.91 17.23 9.82
C SER A 121 29.22 16.87 10.55
N HIS A 122 29.82 15.71 10.29
CA HIS A 122 31.29 15.54 10.36
C HIS A 122 31.72 14.16 9.86
N ASP A 123 32.80 14.14 9.09
CA ASP A 123 33.49 12.95 8.58
C ASP A 123 33.78 11.88 9.66
N ASN A 124 33.71 10.60 9.30
CA ASN A 124 34.93 9.81 8.99
C ASN A 124 34.64 8.33 8.65
N ASN A 125 35.51 7.82 7.79
CA ASN A 125 35.71 6.42 7.43
C ASN A 125 36.07 5.55 8.65
N ASN A 126 35.45 4.37 8.78
CA ASN A 126 36.09 3.05 8.90
C ASN A 126 35.16 2.01 9.57
N ASP A 127 35.36 0.77 9.13
CA ASP A 127 35.19 -0.49 9.84
C ASP A 127 33.87 -1.28 9.82
N GLU A 128 34.08 -2.53 9.40
CA GLU A 128 33.43 -3.79 9.79
C GLU A 128 31.99 -4.06 9.34
N HIS A 129 31.90 -5.07 8.46
CA HIS A 129 30.70 -5.86 8.16
C HIS A 129 30.09 -6.48 9.42
N LYS A 130 29.39 -5.69 10.24
CA LYS A 130 28.18 -6.15 10.90
C LYS A 130 27.07 -5.98 9.90
N SER A 131 26.37 -7.06 9.54
CA SER A 131 25.07 -6.93 8.89
C SER A 131 24.14 -6.29 9.91
N GLU A 132 24.18 -4.97 10.02
CA GLU A 132 23.12 -4.23 10.69
C GLU A 132 21.83 -4.65 10.00
N ASP A 133 20.89 -5.20 10.77
CA ASP A 133 19.54 -5.46 10.29
C ASP A 133 18.98 -4.11 9.84
N ILE A 134 19.10 -3.81 8.55
CA ILE A 134 18.65 -2.53 8.03
C ILE A 134 17.15 -2.48 8.31
N GLU A 135 16.72 -1.52 9.12
CA GLU A 135 15.33 -1.39 9.51
C GLU A 135 14.56 -0.65 8.42
N TYR A 136 13.40 -1.20 8.05
CA TYR A 136 12.56 -0.68 6.97
C TYR A 136 11.12 -0.51 7.42
N CYS A 137 10.40 0.39 6.75
CA CYS A 137 8.93 0.37 6.71
C CYS A 137 8.48 -0.62 5.62
N ALA A 138 7.23 -1.10 5.70
CA ALA A 138 6.70 -2.04 4.71
C ALA A 138 5.40 -1.51 4.06
N LEU A 139 5.31 -1.64 2.74
CA LEU A 139 4.07 -1.54 1.98
C LEU A 139 3.62 -2.96 1.66
N LEU A 140 2.49 -3.37 2.21
CA LEU A 140 1.86 -4.65 1.93
C LEU A 140 0.64 -4.40 1.05
N TRP A 141 0.52 -5.12 -0.06
CA TRP A 141 -0.65 -5.06 -0.93
C TRP A 141 -1.29 -6.43 -1.05
N ARG A 142 -2.60 -6.46 -0.88
CA ARG A 142 -3.43 -7.65 -0.98
C ARG A 142 -4.36 -7.50 -2.16
N VAL A 143 -4.43 -8.52 -3.01
CA VAL A 143 -5.35 -8.56 -4.14
C VAL A 143 -5.97 -9.95 -4.22
N SER A 144 -7.29 -10.03 -4.36
CA SER A 144 -7.95 -11.30 -4.63
C SER A 144 -7.50 -11.86 -5.97
N HIS A 145 -7.26 -13.17 -6.04
CA HIS A 145 -6.85 -13.83 -7.29
C HIS A 145 -7.93 -13.75 -8.38
N GLY A 146 -9.18 -13.41 -8.02
CA GLY A 146 -10.21 -13.10 -9.01
C GLY A 146 -9.97 -11.80 -9.78
N ILE A 147 -9.27 -10.83 -9.16
CA ILE A 147 -8.99 -9.51 -9.73
C ILE A 147 -7.73 -9.52 -10.59
N SER A 148 -6.70 -10.23 -10.11
CA SER A 148 -5.37 -10.25 -10.72
C SER A 148 -4.77 -11.64 -10.56
N ASP A 149 -3.97 -12.05 -11.53
CA ASP A 149 -3.00 -13.13 -11.37
C ASP A 149 -1.64 -12.57 -10.91
N GLY A 150 -0.69 -13.47 -10.62
CA GLY A 150 0.61 -13.09 -10.08
C GLY A 150 1.46 -12.24 -11.02
N LEU A 151 1.34 -12.41 -12.34
CA LEU A 151 2.07 -11.60 -13.32
C LEU A 151 1.48 -10.19 -13.41
N ARG A 152 0.15 -10.11 -13.44
CA ARG A 152 -0.56 -8.84 -13.50
C ARG A 152 -0.40 -8.02 -12.23
N LEU A 153 -0.16 -8.68 -11.09
CA LEU A 153 0.18 -8.02 -9.84
C LEU A 153 1.48 -7.23 -9.94
N VAL A 154 2.48 -7.77 -10.65
CA VAL A 154 3.77 -7.08 -10.87
C VAL A 154 3.56 -5.76 -11.60
N HIS A 155 2.73 -5.75 -12.64
CA HIS A 155 2.41 -4.51 -13.36
C HIS A 155 1.64 -3.49 -12.52
N ILE A 156 0.70 -3.94 -11.67
CA ILE A 156 0.02 -3.04 -10.72
C ILE A 156 1.04 -2.40 -9.77
N VAL A 157 2.03 -3.17 -9.33
CA VAL A 157 3.08 -2.70 -8.44
C VAL A 157 4.06 -1.77 -9.14
N GLU A 158 4.38 -2.03 -10.40
CA GLU A 158 5.18 -1.14 -11.25
C GLU A 158 4.52 0.24 -11.38
N GLU A 159 3.20 0.30 -11.59
CA GLU A 159 2.42 1.56 -11.62
C GLU A 159 2.45 2.32 -10.28
N LEU A 160 2.64 1.63 -9.14
CA LEU A 160 2.80 2.27 -7.83
C LEU A 160 4.18 2.93 -7.66
N PHE A 161 5.19 2.38 -8.32
CA PHE A 161 6.59 2.79 -8.17
C PHE A 161 7.13 3.54 -9.38
N THR A 162 6.28 3.94 -10.31
CA THR A 162 6.63 4.79 -11.45
C THR A 162 5.87 6.10 -11.39
N ASP A 163 6.35 7.16 -12.02
CA ASP A 163 5.64 8.43 -12.18
C ASP A 163 4.73 8.40 -13.42
N GLU A 164 4.06 9.52 -13.73
CA GLU A 164 3.17 9.68 -14.89
C GLU A 164 3.89 9.47 -16.24
N LYS A 165 5.22 9.50 -16.26
CA LYS A 165 6.05 9.30 -17.45
C LYS A 165 6.59 7.87 -17.53
N GLY A 166 6.25 7.00 -16.57
CA GLY A 166 6.75 5.64 -16.48
C GLY A 166 8.17 5.54 -15.90
N GLU A 167 8.72 6.64 -15.39
CA GLU A 167 10.05 6.65 -14.76
C GLU A 167 9.94 6.23 -13.28
N PRO A 168 10.98 5.66 -12.66
CA PRO A 168 10.94 5.30 -11.25
C PRO A 168 10.52 6.49 -10.36
N ALA A 169 9.45 6.28 -9.57
CA ALA A 169 8.92 7.27 -8.65
C ALA A 169 10.01 7.66 -7.65
N LYS A 170 10.40 8.94 -7.68
CA LYS A 170 11.36 9.49 -6.71
C LYS A 170 10.75 9.44 -5.31
N ALA A 171 11.59 9.22 -4.30
CA ALA A 171 11.14 9.26 -2.92
C ALA A 171 10.39 10.59 -2.65
N PRO A 172 9.19 10.56 -2.07
CA PRO A 172 8.39 11.77 -1.87
C PRO A 172 9.16 12.77 -1.00
N ASP A 173 9.31 13.99 -1.52
CA ASP A 173 9.97 15.10 -0.85
C ASP A 173 9.01 15.73 0.18
N ILE A 174 9.00 15.16 1.39
CA ILE A 174 8.06 15.52 2.48
C ILE A 174 8.17 17.01 2.86
N GLY A 175 9.29 17.67 2.52
CA GLY A 175 9.47 19.12 2.73
C GLY A 175 8.47 20.00 1.95
N LYS A 176 7.89 19.51 0.84
CA LYS A 176 6.96 20.29 0.00
C LYS A 176 5.48 20.05 0.29
N LEU A 177 5.12 18.97 1.01
CA LEU A 177 3.74 18.64 1.37
C LEU A 177 3.13 19.62 2.40
N LYS A 178 3.94 20.41 3.12
CA LYS A 178 3.47 21.44 4.06
C LYS A 178 3.11 22.80 3.43
N SER A 179 3.19 22.95 2.10
CA SER A 179 3.11 24.27 1.46
C SER A 179 1.80 24.62 0.73
N LYS A 180 0.79 23.75 0.70
CA LYS A 180 -0.45 24.02 -0.05
C LYS A 180 -1.64 24.57 0.75
N ASP A 181 -1.52 24.80 2.05
CA ASP A 181 -2.55 25.50 2.84
C ASP A 181 -2.09 26.87 3.33
N LYS A 182 -1.56 27.71 2.44
CA LYS A 182 -1.58 29.17 2.59
C LYS A 182 -1.62 29.82 1.21
N ASN A 183 -2.82 29.97 0.65
CA ASN A 183 -3.24 31.22 0.01
C ASN A 183 -4.69 31.14 -0.49
N LYS A 184 -5.53 31.95 0.16
CA LYS A 184 -6.76 32.62 -0.29
C LYS A 184 -7.97 31.77 -0.71
#